data_AF-A0A5C9EXR4-F1
#
_entry.id   AF-A0A5C9EXR4-F1
#
_cell.length_a   1.000
_cell.length_b   1.000
_cell.length_c   1.000
_cell.angle_alpha   90.00
_cell.angle_beta   90.00
_cell.angle_gamma   90.00
#
_symmetry.space_group_name_H-M   'P 1'
#
loop_
_entity.id
_entity.type
_entity.pdbx_description
1 polymer ?
#
loop_
_entity_poly.entity_id
_entity_poly.type
_entity_poly.pdbx_seq_one_letter_code
_entity_poly.pdbx_strand_id
1 'polypeptide(L)'
;MREYQEQNNLHFSQISDKNAEIAEKFDIEIYENIAETNIKSKQAIPSKFLINNSGKIMWKYIAETKTDRPDIETILNAIKQYC
;
A
#
# COMPACT_ATOMS: atom_id res chain seq x y z
N MET A 1 12.94 -7.93 2.19
CA MET A 1 11.51 -8.31 2.33
C MET A 1 11.36 -9.45 3.31
N ARG A 2 11.85 -10.67 3.00
CA ARG A 2 11.78 -11.82 3.93
C ARG A 2 12.37 -11.54 5.32
N GLU A 3 13.59 -11.00 5.40
CA GLU A 3 14.22 -10.66 6.68
C GLU A 3 13.40 -9.64 7.48
N TYR A 4 12.83 -8.63 6.83
CA TYR A 4 11.97 -7.63 7.48
C TYR A 4 10.69 -8.26 8.03
N GLN A 5 10.06 -9.17 7.28
CA GLN A 5 8.89 -9.91 7.72
C GLN A 5 9.18 -10.78 8.94
N GLU A 6 10.30 -11.51 8.94
CA GLU A 6 10.72 -12.38 10.04
C GLU A 6 11.08 -11.55 11.29
N GLN A 7 11.82 -10.44 11.14
CA GLN A 7 12.18 -9.56 12.26
C GLN A 7 10.97 -8.90 12.94
N ASN A 8 9.89 -8.64 12.20
CA ASN A 8 8.71 -7.95 12.72
C ASN A 8 7.53 -8.90 13.02
N ASN A 9 7.74 -10.23 12.97
CA ASN A 9 6.69 -11.24 13.18
C ASN A 9 5.41 -10.98 12.35
N LEU A 10 5.57 -10.59 11.07
CA LEU A 10 4.44 -10.25 10.22
C LEU A 10 3.83 -11.51 9.59
N HIS A 11 2.55 -11.74 9.84
CA HIS A 11 1.81 -12.92 9.38
C HIS A 11 1.12 -12.75 8.01
N PHE A 12 1.35 -11.63 7.31
CA PHE A 12 0.78 -11.37 5.99
C PHE A 12 1.82 -11.53 4.88
N SER A 13 1.34 -11.84 3.67
CA SER A 13 2.19 -11.94 2.48
C SER A 13 2.80 -10.59 2.11
N GLN A 14 4.09 -10.61 1.78
CA GLN A 14 4.80 -9.43 1.27
C GLN A 14 5.17 -9.66 -0.20
N ILE A 15 4.79 -8.73 -1.08
CA ILE A 15 5.05 -8.80 -2.53
C ILE A 15 6.00 -7.65 -2.90
N SER A 16 6.93 -7.91 -3.82
CA SER A 16 7.87 -6.92 -4.34
C SER A 16 7.41 -6.42 -5.70
N ASP A 17 7.03 -5.15 -5.79
CA ASP A 17 6.66 -4.47 -7.03
C ASP A 17 7.86 -3.71 -7.61
N LYS A 18 8.88 -4.44 -8.09
CA LYS A 18 10.19 -3.88 -8.44
C LYS A 18 10.15 -2.79 -9.51
N ASN A 19 9.17 -2.84 -10.41
CA ASN A 19 9.02 -1.91 -11.54
C ASN A 19 7.88 -0.89 -11.33
N ALA A 20 7.27 -0.86 -10.13
CA ALA A 20 6.07 -0.07 -9.85
C ALA A 20 4.88 -0.40 -10.77
N GLU A 21 4.80 -1.63 -11.30
CA GLU A 21 3.75 -2.07 -12.22
C GLU A 21 2.39 -2.19 -11.52
N ILE A 22 2.38 -2.63 -10.26
CA ILE A 22 1.15 -2.68 -9.46
C ILE A 22 0.74 -1.26 -9.08
N ALA A 23 1.71 -0.42 -8.66
CA ALA A 23 1.41 0.97 -8.33
C ALA A 23 0.78 1.73 -9.51
N GLU A 24 1.33 1.57 -10.71
CA GLU A 24 0.82 2.19 -11.95
C GLU A 24 -0.59 1.68 -12.31
N LYS A 25 -0.83 0.37 -12.18
CA LYS A 25 -2.17 -0.20 -12.43
C LYS A 25 -3.25 0.31 -11.48
N PHE A 26 -2.85 0.72 -10.28
CA PHE A 26 -3.76 1.24 -9.26
C PHE A 26 -3.76 2.77 -9.19
N ASP A 27 -3.04 3.45 -10.08
CA ASP A 27 -2.92 4.92 -10.14
C ASP A 27 -2.44 5.51 -8.81
N ILE A 28 -1.39 4.90 -8.25
CA ILE A 28 -0.78 5.27 -6.97
C ILE A 28 0.74 5.36 -7.06
N GLU A 29 1.30 5.56 -8.24
CA GLU A 29 2.73 5.77 -8.42
C GLU A 29 3.11 7.25 -8.24
N ILE A 30 4.29 7.47 -7.69
CA ILE A 30 4.91 8.79 -7.60
C ILE A 30 6.38 8.70 -7.98
N TYR A 31 6.90 9.73 -8.64
CA TYR A 31 8.31 9.79 -9.03
C TYR A 31 9.08 10.76 -8.13
N GLU A 32 9.71 10.20 -7.09
CA GLU A 32 10.36 10.97 -6.03
C GLU A 32 11.74 10.42 -5.68
N ASN A 33 12.51 11.23 -4.96
CA ASN A 33 13.78 10.81 -4.38
C ASN A 33 13.59 9.60 -3.44
N ILE A 34 14.46 8.61 -3.58
CA ILE A 34 14.50 7.46 -2.68
C ILE A 34 15.28 7.87 -1.43
N ALA A 35 14.63 7.81 -0.27
CA ALA A 35 15.22 8.17 1.02
C ALA A 35 15.95 9.53 0.98
N GLU A 36 17.14 9.62 1.57
CA GLU A 36 18.00 10.82 1.55
C GLU A 36 18.90 10.90 0.32
N THR A 37 18.69 10.04 -0.69
CA THR A 37 19.50 10.05 -1.91
C THR A 37 18.93 11.02 -2.94
N ASN A 38 19.79 11.59 -3.79
CA ASN A 38 19.37 12.37 -4.95
C ASN A 38 18.91 11.50 -6.14
N ILE A 39 18.64 10.21 -5.91
CA ILE A 39 18.20 9.27 -6.94
C ILE A 39 16.68 9.25 -6.95
N LYS A 40 16.08 9.60 -8.09
CA LYS A 40 14.63 9.51 -8.30
C LYS A 40 14.22 8.14 -8.78
N SER A 41 13.14 7.60 -8.21
CA SER A 41 12.51 6.36 -8.64
C SER A 41 11.00 6.45 -8.52
N LYS A 42 10.31 5.64 -9.33
CA LYS A 42 8.90 5.35 -9.11
C LYS A 42 8.75 4.62 -7.76
N GLN A 43 7.80 5.06 -6.96
CA GLN A 43 7.45 4.51 -5.66
C GLN A 43 5.92 4.50 -5.52
N ALA A 44 5.38 3.60 -4.69
CA ALA A 44 3.96 3.62 -4.39
C ALA A 44 3.64 4.71 -3.33
N ILE A 45 2.63 5.52 -3.60
CA ILE A 45 1.97 6.37 -2.60
C ILE A 45 1.38 5.43 -1.54
N PRO A 46 1.58 5.71 -0.24
CA PRO A 46 0.96 4.90 0.81
C PRO A 46 -0.55 4.83 0.61
N SER A 47 -1.07 3.62 0.49
CA SER A 47 -2.48 3.38 0.16
C SER A 47 -2.99 2.11 0.84
N LYS A 48 -4.31 1.94 0.84
CA LYS A 48 -5.03 0.78 1.34
C LYS A 48 -6.18 0.46 0.39
N PHE A 49 -6.34 -0.81 0.06
CA PHE A 49 -7.44 -1.30 -0.78
C PHE A 49 -8.10 -2.48 -0.08
N LEU A 50 -9.43 -2.45 -0.02
CA LEU A 50 -10.25 -3.61 0.33
C LEU A 50 -10.77 -4.22 -0.96
N ILE A 51 -10.35 -5.45 -1.24
CA ILE A 51 -10.68 -6.17 -2.46
C ILE A 51 -11.50 -7.40 -2.06
N ASN A 52 -12.64 -7.62 -2.72
CA ASN A 52 -13.47 -8.80 -2.45
C ASN A 52 -12.98 -10.05 -3.21
N ASN A 53 -13.64 -11.19 -2.99
CA ASN A 53 -13.28 -12.47 -3.62
C ASN A 53 -13.42 -12.49 -5.15
N SER A 54 -14.15 -11.54 -5.76
CA SER A 54 -14.22 -11.41 -7.22
C SER A 54 -13.16 -10.46 -7.80
N GLY A 55 -12.24 -9.96 -6.97
CA GLY A 55 -11.19 -9.04 -7.39
C GLY A 55 -11.66 -7.59 -7.53
N LYS A 56 -12.87 -7.25 -7.07
CA LYS A 56 -13.41 -5.88 -7.12
C LYS A 56 -12.93 -5.08 -5.91
N ILE A 57 -12.44 -3.86 -6.16
CA ILE A 57 -12.15 -2.88 -5.12
C ILE A 57 -13.48 -2.39 -4.52
N MET A 58 -13.69 -2.66 -3.23
CA MET A 58 -14.88 -2.26 -2.48
C MET A 58 -14.67 -0.95 -1.73
N TRP A 59 -13.43 -0.72 -1.28
CA TRP A 59 -13.02 0.49 -0.58
C TRP A 59 -11.56 0.78 -0.89
N LYS A 60 -11.21 2.06 -0.96
CA LYS A 60 -9.83 2.52 -1.15
C LYS A 60 -9.54 3.75 -0.31
N TYR A 61 -8.28 3.87 0.08
CA TYR A 61 -7.71 5.06 0.69
C TYR A 61 -6.34 5.29 0.06
N ILE A 62 -6.07 6.53 -0.36
CA ILE A 62 -4.80 6.99 -0.92
C ILE A 62 -4.34 8.14 -0.05
N ALA A 63 -3.15 8.05 0.52
CA ALA A 63 -2.62 9.05 1.44
C ALA A 63 -2.23 10.34 0.70
N GLU A 64 -2.42 11.48 1.36
CA GLU A 64 -1.96 12.78 0.86
C GLU A 64 -0.47 13.01 1.15
N THR A 65 0.06 12.34 2.19
CA THR A 65 1.47 12.47 2.61
C THR A 65 2.11 11.12 2.93
N LYS A 66 3.45 11.10 3.04
CA LYS A 66 4.21 9.87 3.37
C LYS A 66 3.85 9.28 4.74
N THR A 67 3.38 10.10 5.68
CA THR A 67 3.00 9.70 7.04
C THR A 67 1.50 9.54 7.23
N ASP A 68 0.69 9.99 6.27
CA ASP A 68 -0.76 9.97 6.35
C ASP A 68 -1.30 8.53 6.23
N ARG A 69 -2.10 8.13 7.21
CA ARG A 69 -2.63 6.76 7.36
C ARG A 69 -4.06 6.87 7.90
N PRO A 70 -5.00 6.03 7.42
CA PRO A 70 -6.30 5.93 8.06
C PRO A 70 -6.13 5.24 9.41
N ASP A 71 -6.92 5.64 10.39
CA ASP A 71 -6.97 4.95 11.67
C ASP A 71 -7.53 3.53 11.52
N ILE A 72 -7.29 2.70 12.54
CA ILE A 72 -7.72 1.29 12.51
C ILE A 72 -9.24 1.14 12.51
N GLU A 73 -9.98 2.05 13.12
CA GLU A 73 -11.45 1.99 13.20
C GLU A 73 -12.05 2.22 11.81
N THR A 74 -11.51 3.17 11.05
CA THR A 74 -11.85 3.43 9.64
C THR A 74 -11.68 2.17 8.80
N ILE A 75 -10.56 1.44 8.96
CA ILE A 75 -10.30 0.19 8.24
C ILE A 75 -11.31 -0.89 8.66
N LEU A 76 -11.54 -1.08 9.96
CA LEU A 76 -12.47 -2.08 10.48
C LEU A 76 -13.92 -1.81 10.06
N ASN A 77 -14.32 -0.54 9.99
CA ASN A 77 -15.65 -0.14 9.53
C ASN A 77 -15.84 -0.42 8.04
N ALA A 78 -14.82 -0.15 7.21
CA ALA A 78 -14.85 -0.52 5.80
C ALA A 78 -15.01 -2.04 5.63
N ILE A 79 -14.28 -2.86 6.40
CA ILE A 79 -14.43 -4.32 6.36
C ILE A 79 -15.85 -4.72 6.73
N LYS A 80 -16.40 -4.24 7.86
CA LYS A 80 -17.77 -4.58 8.30
C LYS A 80 -18.86 -4.17 7.31
N GLN A 81 -18.63 -3.11 6.54
CA GLN A 81 -19.60 -2.60 5.58
C GLN A 81 -19.61 -3.41 4.28
N TYR A 82 -18.47 -3.97 3.86
CA TYR A 82 -18.30 -4.57 2.53
C TYR A 82 -17.97 -6.07 2.53
N CYS A 83 -17.75 -6.69 3.69
CA CYS A 83 -17.52 -8.11 3.90
C CYS A 83 -18.53 -8.68 4.90
#